data_AF-A0ABD6QK75-F1
#
_entry.id   AF-A0ABD6QK75-F1
#
_cell.length_a   1.000
_cell.length_b   1.000
_cell.length_c   1.000
_cell.angle_alpha   90.00
_cell.angle_beta   90.00
_cell.angle_gamma   90.00
#
_symmetry.space_group_name_H-M   'P 1'
#
loop_
_entity.id
_entity.type
_entity.pdbx_description
1 polymer ?
#
loop_
_entity_poly.entity_id
_entity_poly.type
_entity_poly.pdbx_seq_one_letter_code
_entity_poly.pdbx_strand_id
1 'polypeptide(L)'
;MAPSDIEESSVLAAIAEYDRLGQDEFLRRYNFGKSSKFRLLYNGRFYDSKAIAGVAHGFATNDFWTTERPFGGTGPGGAVTILESLGFFIDRGGLLFQLTQLNVDQTHGKRAPYQYVVLLWAMARARAHAPRMVDFSDARDELRDLLAPFAIAKTAPDPAMPWAALRKSPWWELGTRASSAVVTETDVKRLNIAGGLSEEMYWRTAENETFASAAVDVIGELIGTEPAYVQLLQKLDLPPKSQAAVTVGSPDGTDAIAAVEQVSEPRRRFSRRLSAAENKAIEEHAVRLTRQHFETELGYLTEDVGATKSYDVHATKGAEVLKVEVKGTTTNGVSVVLTRNEVDLHRMTHPNNALAVVRNIVLNRAGDEPGDEPVATGGELVLVMPWKVDETALSAIAYEYRTGF
;
A
#
# COMPACT_ATOMS: atom_id res chain seq x y z
N MET A 1 14.62 -19.24 -14.25
CA MET A 1 15.39 -18.29 -13.43
C MET A 1 14.41 -17.74 -12.42
N ALA A 2 14.59 -18.06 -11.14
CA ALA A 2 13.52 -17.90 -10.15
C ALA A 2 13.33 -16.41 -9.80
N PRO A 3 12.08 -15.93 -9.68
CA PRO A 3 11.74 -14.62 -9.12
C PRO A 3 12.15 -14.40 -7.65
N SER A 4 12.98 -15.27 -7.06
CA SER A 4 13.26 -15.36 -5.62
C SER A 4 14.25 -14.32 -5.08
N ASP A 5 14.97 -13.61 -5.94
CA ASP A 5 16.17 -12.90 -5.52
C ASP A 5 15.95 -11.39 -5.33
N ILE A 6 14.83 -10.82 -5.80
CA ILE A 6 14.49 -9.41 -5.60
C ILE A 6 13.42 -9.29 -4.52
N GLU A 7 13.69 -8.49 -3.48
CA GLU A 7 12.73 -8.15 -2.45
C GLU A 7 12.21 -6.70 -2.61
N GLU A 8 11.12 -6.36 -1.92
CA GLU A 8 10.59 -4.99 -1.87
C GLU A 8 11.67 -3.98 -1.44
N SER A 9 12.48 -4.34 -0.44
CA SER A 9 13.59 -3.52 0.06
C SER A 9 14.62 -3.16 -1.01
N SER A 10 14.88 -4.09 -1.94
CA SER A 10 15.79 -3.89 -3.07
C SER A 10 15.20 -2.91 -4.09
N VAL A 11 13.90 -2.98 -4.33
CA VAL A 11 13.16 -2.03 -5.19
C VAL A 11 13.17 -0.64 -4.58
N LEU A 12 12.89 -0.51 -3.28
CA LEU A 12 12.93 0.77 -2.56
C LEU A 12 14.35 1.37 -2.56
N ALA A 13 15.39 0.55 -2.42
CA ALA A 13 16.77 1.01 -2.55
C ALA A 13 17.10 1.51 -3.96
N ALA A 14 16.62 0.81 -5.01
CA ALA A 14 16.77 1.25 -6.39
C ALA A 14 16.03 2.57 -6.66
N ILE A 15 14.83 2.76 -6.10
CA ILE A 15 14.08 4.02 -6.15
C ILE A 15 14.86 5.15 -5.46
N ALA A 16 15.39 4.90 -4.26
CA ALA A 16 16.17 5.90 -3.53
C ALA A 16 17.45 6.31 -4.28
N GLU A 17 18.14 5.36 -4.91
CA GLU A 17 19.30 5.64 -5.76
C GLU A 17 18.90 6.42 -7.02
N TYR A 18 17.77 6.08 -7.64
CA TYR A 18 17.20 6.82 -8.77
C TYR A 18 16.89 8.26 -8.40
N ASP A 19 16.29 8.48 -7.23
CA ASP A 19 15.98 9.82 -6.72
C ASP A 19 17.24 10.63 -6.41
N ARG A 20 18.28 9.97 -5.88
CA ARG A 20 19.57 10.59 -5.56
C ARG A 20 20.36 10.99 -6.81
N LEU A 21 20.36 10.15 -7.84
CA LEU A 21 21.10 10.38 -9.09
C LEU A 21 20.34 11.24 -10.10
N GLY A 22 19.01 11.16 -10.09
CA GLY A 22 18.17 11.62 -11.19
C GLY A 22 18.12 10.63 -12.36
N GLN A 23 17.04 10.69 -13.14
CA GLN A 23 16.75 9.72 -14.21
C GLN A 23 17.91 9.55 -15.20
N ASP A 24 18.40 10.63 -15.80
CA ASP A 24 19.36 10.54 -16.90
C ASP A 24 20.71 9.93 -16.42
N GLU A 25 21.15 10.28 -15.21
CA GLU A 25 22.36 9.72 -14.62
C GLU A 25 22.18 8.25 -14.23
N PHE A 26 21.05 7.91 -13.60
CA PHE A 26 20.73 6.54 -13.21
C PHE A 26 20.72 5.61 -14.43
N LEU A 27 20.02 6.01 -15.48
CA LEU A 27 19.93 5.26 -16.73
C LEU A 27 21.29 5.09 -17.39
N ARG A 28 22.12 6.15 -17.42
CA ARG A 28 23.48 6.08 -17.96
C ARG A 28 24.36 5.14 -17.15
N ARG A 29 24.34 5.25 -15.81
CA ARG A 29 25.16 4.47 -14.89
C ARG A 29 24.88 2.98 -14.97
N TYR A 30 23.60 2.60 -15.06
CA TYR A 30 23.17 1.20 -15.08
C TYR A 30 22.86 0.68 -16.50
N ASN A 31 23.25 1.43 -17.53
CA ASN A 31 23.12 1.07 -18.94
C ASN A 31 21.68 0.68 -19.33
N PHE A 32 20.74 1.59 -19.09
CA PHE A 32 19.32 1.48 -19.45
C PHE A 32 18.85 2.63 -20.34
N GLY A 33 17.76 2.40 -21.08
CA GLY A 33 17.02 3.44 -21.78
C GLY A 33 15.73 3.83 -21.05
N LYS A 34 15.17 5.00 -21.40
CA LYS A 34 13.88 5.49 -20.87
C LYS A 34 12.75 4.53 -21.21
N SER A 35 11.86 4.29 -20.26
CA SER A 35 10.67 3.46 -20.45
C SER A 35 9.55 4.26 -21.12
N SER A 36 9.05 3.71 -22.22
CA SER A 36 7.91 4.28 -22.95
C SER A 36 6.58 3.59 -22.67
N LYS A 37 6.60 2.32 -22.23
CA LYS A 37 5.39 1.47 -22.12
C LYS A 37 4.98 1.11 -20.69
N PHE A 38 5.94 0.87 -19.80
CA PHE A 38 5.64 0.41 -18.43
C PHE A 38 6.39 1.27 -17.43
N ARG A 39 5.65 1.98 -16.58
CA ARG A 39 6.23 2.82 -15.54
C ARG A 39 5.83 2.30 -14.18
N LEU A 40 6.82 2.18 -13.31
CA LEU A 40 6.57 1.95 -11.90
C LEU A 40 6.05 3.25 -11.30
N LEU A 41 4.93 3.19 -10.57
CA LEU A 41 4.40 4.30 -9.80
C LEU A 41 4.68 4.05 -8.32
N TYR A 42 5.35 5.01 -7.67
CA TYR A 42 5.61 4.96 -6.23
C TYR A 42 5.51 6.37 -5.65
N ASN A 43 4.67 6.56 -4.62
CA ASN A 43 4.39 7.85 -3.98
C ASN A 43 4.08 8.98 -4.98
N GLY A 44 3.25 8.70 -5.99
CA GLY A 44 2.85 9.67 -7.02
C GLY A 44 3.91 9.95 -8.10
N ARG A 45 5.08 9.31 -8.04
CA ARG A 45 6.21 9.53 -8.98
C ARG A 45 6.43 8.32 -9.87
N PHE A 46 6.82 8.59 -11.12
CA PHE A 46 7.02 7.56 -12.15
C PHE A 46 8.50 7.21 -12.31
N TYR A 47 8.78 5.91 -12.40
CA TYR A 47 10.12 5.35 -12.55
C TYR A 47 10.18 4.37 -13.72
N ASP A 48 11.37 4.24 -14.32
CA ASP A 48 11.62 3.31 -15.42
C ASP A 48 11.61 1.85 -14.90
N SER A 49 10.48 1.15 -15.05
CA SER A 49 10.23 -0.16 -14.43
C SER A 49 11.36 -1.19 -14.64
N LYS A 50 11.90 -1.29 -15.86
CA LYS A 50 13.04 -2.19 -16.15
C LYS A 50 14.33 -1.76 -15.47
N ALA A 51 14.62 -0.46 -15.45
CA ALA A 51 15.83 0.03 -14.83
C ALA A 51 15.78 -0.19 -13.31
N ILE A 52 14.63 0.08 -12.68
CA ILE A 52 14.41 -0.18 -11.26
C ILE A 52 14.56 -1.67 -10.94
N ALA A 53 13.87 -2.56 -11.67
CA ALA A 53 13.95 -4.00 -11.41
C ALA A 53 15.38 -4.55 -11.59
N GLY A 54 16.12 -4.10 -12.62
CA GLY A 54 17.47 -4.59 -12.85
C GLY A 54 18.50 -4.10 -11.82
N VAL A 55 18.34 -2.87 -11.33
CA VAL A 55 19.15 -2.33 -10.24
C VAL A 55 18.78 -2.96 -8.91
N ALA A 56 17.50 -3.22 -8.66
CA ALA A 56 17.04 -3.95 -7.49
C ALA A 56 17.65 -5.35 -7.42
N HIS A 57 17.72 -6.06 -8.55
CA HIS A 57 18.43 -7.34 -8.62
C HIS A 57 19.90 -7.20 -8.22
N GLY A 58 20.59 -6.18 -8.74
CA GLY A 58 21.99 -5.92 -8.39
C GLY A 58 22.21 -5.60 -6.93
N PHE A 59 21.29 -4.91 -6.27
CA PHE A 59 21.36 -4.67 -4.84
C PHE A 59 21.10 -5.91 -3.99
N ALA A 60 20.32 -6.87 -4.49
CA ALA A 60 20.03 -8.09 -3.77
C ALA A 60 21.11 -9.18 -3.96
N THR A 61 21.67 -9.29 -5.16
CA THR A 61 22.56 -10.40 -5.56
C THR A 61 23.99 -9.99 -5.89
N ASN A 62 24.26 -8.69 -5.95
CA ASN A 62 25.49 -8.13 -6.51
C ASN A 62 25.71 -8.40 -8.01
N ASP A 63 24.67 -8.83 -8.74
CA ASP A 63 24.65 -8.97 -10.21
C ASP A 63 23.62 -7.99 -10.80
N PHE A 64 24.04 -6.90 -11.43
CA PHE A 64 23.08 -5.93 -12.00
C PHE A 64 22.55 -6.44 -13.35
N TRP A 65 21.23 -6.58 -13.47
CA TRP A 65 20.64 -6.75 -14.79
C TRP A 65 20.67 -5.40 -15.52
N THR A 66 21.15 -5.39 -16.75
CA THR A 66 21.32 -4.18 -17.59
C THR A 66 20.93 -4.51 -19.03
N THR A 67 21.06 -3.57 -19.97
CA THR A 67 20.85 -3.90 -21.39
C THR A 67 21.85 -4.93 -21.94
N GLU A 68 23.02 -5.08 -21.32
CA GLU A 68 24.02 -6.11 -21.66
C GLU A 68 23.67 -7.49 -21.08
N ARG A 69 22.86 -7.53 -20.01
CA ARG A 69 22.25 -8.75 -19.45
C ARG A 69 20.73 -8.66 -19.53
N PRO A 70 20.15 -8.83 -20.74
CA PRO A 70 18.75 -8.53 -20.98
C PRO A 70 17.83 -9.46 -20.20
N PHE A 71 16.81 -8.86 -19.56
CA PHE A 71 15.71 -9.58 -18.92
C PHE A 71 14.35 -9.06 -19.42
N GLY A 72 13.34 -9.92 -19.28
CA GLY A 72 12.01 -9.70 -19.87
C GLY A 72 11.29 -8.46 -19.34
N GLY A 73 10.33 -7.94 -20.13
CA GLY A 73 9.44 -6.87 -19.66
C GLY A 73 8.24 -7.39 -18.88
N THR A 74 7.43 -8.26 -19.52
CA THR A 74 6.10 -8.65 -19.05
C THR A 74 5.88 -10.16 -18.94
N GLY A 75 6.85 -10.98 -19.35
CA GLY A 75 6.78 -12.44 -19.19
C GLY A 75 7.17 -12.89 -17.78
N PRO A 76 6.99 -14.17 -17.43
CA PRO A 76 7.47 -14.73 -16.15
C PRO A 76 8.96 -14.41 -15.93
N GLY A 77 9.28 -13.80 -14.78
CA GLY A 77 10.64 -13.30 -14.48
C GLY A 77 10.98 -11.95 -15.14
N GLY A 78 10.01 -11.27 -15.74
CA GLY A 78 10.18 -9.92 -16.30
C GLY A 78 9.91 -8.82 -15.28
N ALA A 79 10.45 -7.62 -15.55
CA ALA A 79 10.40 -6.47 -14.64
C ALA A 79 9.00 -6.16 -14.09
N VAL A 80 7.99 -6.13 -14.95
CA VAL A 80 6.60 -5.80 -14.57
C VAL A 80 6.03 -6.85 -13.63
N THR A 81 6.17 -8.13 -13.98
CA THR A 81 5.66 -9.24 -13.17
C THR A 81 6.32 -9.27 -11.80
N ILE A 82 7.63 -9.04 -11.73
CA ILE A 82 8.36 -8.99 -10.46
C ILE A 82 7.85 -7.83 -9.60
N LEU A 83 7.81 -6.61 -10.14
CA LEU A 83 7.36 -5.43 -9.40
C LEU A 83 5.92 -5.56 -8.90
N GLU A 84 5.00 -6.07 -9.73
CA GLU A 84 3.61 -6.31 -9.31
C GLU A 84 3.49 -7.42 -8.27
N SER A 85 4.28 -8.49 -8.38
CA SER A 85 4.30 -9.57 -7.38
C SER A 85 4.80 -9.08 -6.01
N LEU A 86 5.59 -8.00 -6.00
CA LEU A 86 6.06 -7.29 -4.82
C LEU A 86 5.10 -6.18 -4.36
N GLY A 87 3.89 -6.09 -4.93
CA GLY A 87 2.86 -5.12 -4.53
C GLY A 87 3.02 -3.72 -5.11
N PHE A 88 3.97 -3.49 -6.03
CA PHE A 88 4.12 -2.19 -6.67
C PHE A 88 3.16 -1.99 -7.84
N PHE A 89 2.61 -0.78 -7.95
CA PHE A 89 1.71 -0.43 -9.05
C PHE A 89 2.48 -0.15 -10.34
N ILE A 90 2.10 -0.82 -11.43
CA ILE A 90 2.64 -0.55 -12.77
C ILE A 90 1.57 0.13 -13.63
N ASP A 91 1.89 1.34 -14.10
CA ASP A 91 1.11 2.00 -15.14
C ASP A 91 1.43 1.39 -16.51
N ARG A 92 0.65 0.36 -16.87
CA ARG A 92 0.80 -0.41 -18.11
C ARG A 92 0.29 0.31 -19.37
N GLY A 93 -0.64 1.25 -19.20
CA GLY A 93 -1.29 1.98 -20.30
C GLY A 93 -0.80 3.41 -20.46
N GLY A 94 0.00 3.92 -19.51
CA GLY A 94 0.37 5.33 -19.46
C GLY A 94 -0.80 6.23 -19.04
N LEU A 95 -1.89 5.66 -18.50
CA LEU A 95 -3.12 6.40 -18.19
C LEU A 95 -2.87 7.38 -17.06
N LEU A 96 -2.19 6.94 -16.00
CA LEU A 96 -1.79 7.82 -14.91
C LEU A 96 -0.67 8.76 -15.37
N PHE A 97 0.25 8.28 -16.20
CA PHE A 97 1.32 9.12 -16.75
C PHE A 97 0.79 10.29 -17.59
N GLN A 98 -0.36 10.16 -18.26
CA GLN A 98 -1.01 11.25 -19.00
C GLN A 98 -1.36 12.46 -18.11
N LEU A 99 -1.57 12.27 -16.81
CA LEU A 99 -1.78 13.38 -15.87
C LEU A 99 -0.57 14.32 -15.83
N THR A 100 0.65 13.78 -16.01
CA THR A 100 1.89 14.58 -16.07
C THR A 100 2.03 15.39 -17.37
N GLN A 101 1.21 15.07 -18.38
CA GLN A 101 1.25 15.66 -19.73
C GLN A 101 0.14 16.69 -19.94
N LEU A 102 -0.65 17.00 -18.91
CA LEU A 102 -1.65 18.06 -19.00
C LEU A 102 -0.96 19.39 -19.32
N ASN A 103 -1.50 20.10 -20.31
CA ASN A 103 -1.11 21.47 -20.57
C ASN A 103 -1.75 22.36 -19.51
N VAL A 104 -0.98 22.64 -18.46
CA VAL A 104 -1.42 23.43 -17.32
C VAL A 104 -0.98 24.87 -17.45
N ASP A 105 -1.92 25.78 -17.21
CA ASP A 105 -1.66 27.22 -17.24
C ASP A 105 -0.56 27.63 -16.26
N GLN A 106 0.20 28.65 -16.66
CA GLN A 106 1.27 29.21 -15.86
C GLN A 106 1.10 30.71 -15.74
N THR A 107 1.20 31.25 -14.54
CA THR A 107 1.15 32.69 -14.28
C THR A 107 2.29 33.06 -13.35
N HIS A 108 3.13 34.01 -13.76
CA HIS A 108 4.34 34.41 -13.02
C HIS A 108 5.25 33.23 -12.63
N GLY A 109 5.37 32.23 -13.49
CA GLY A 109 6.21 31.04 -13.26
C GLY A 109 5.59 29.99 -12.32
N LYS A 110 4.40 30.24 -11.76
CA LYS A 110 3.65 29.23 -11.00
C LYS A 110 2.69 28.47 -11.91
N ARG A 111 2.73 27.13 -11.83
CA ARG A 111 1.77 26.24 -12.49
C ARG A 111 0.45 26.26 -11.72
N ALA A 112 -0.65 26.43 -12.44
CA ALA A 112 -1.99 26.55 -11.88
C ALA A 112 -2.61 25.16 -11.65
N PRO A 113 -2.90 24.69 -10.43
CA PRO A 113 -3.37 23.32 -10.22
C PRO A 113 -4.83 23.08 -10.63
N TYR A 114 -5.49 24.03 -11.29
CA TYR A 114 -6.93 24.08 -11.46
C TYR A 114 -7.52 22.86 -12.19
N GLN A 115 -6.87 22.38 -13.25
CA GLN A 115 -7.31 21.18 -13.97
C GLN A 115 -7.25 19.94 -13.06
N TYR A 116 -6.23 19.85 -12.21
CA TYR A 116 -6.10 18.76 -11.26
C TYR A 116 -7.17 18.81 -10.16
N VAL A 117 -7.52 20.01 -9.67
CA VAL A 117 -8.63 20.18 -8.72
C VAL A 117 -9.96 19.74 -9.33
N VAL A 118 -10.22 20.09 -10.59
CA VAL A 118 -11.43 19.63 -11.32
C VAL A 118 -11.43 18.11 -11.48
N LEU A 119 -10.27 17.49 -11.79
CA LEU A 119 -10.17 16.03 -11.87
C LEU A 119 -10.42 15.35 -10.52
N LEU A 120 -9.86 15.85 -9.41
CA LEU A 120 -10.13 15.31 -8.07
C LEU A 120 -11.61 15.42 -7.71
N TRP A 121 -12.25 16.56 -8.00
CA TRP A 121 -13.69 16.72 -7.80
C TRP A 121 -14.49 15.68 -8.60
N ALA A 122 -14.15 15.48 -9.87
CA ALA A 122 -14.85 14.50 -10.70
C ALA A 122 -14.56 13.05 -10.28
N MET A 123 -13.37 12.77 -9.76
CA MET A 123 -13.03 11.47 -9.17
C MET A 123 -13.81 11.18 -7.89
N ALA A 124 -13.96 12.17 -7.00
CA ALA A 124 -14.79 12.06 -5.81
C ALA A 124 -16.26 11.74 -6.16
N ARG A 125 -16.79 12.42 -7.18
CA ARG A 125 -18.12 12.12 -7.72
C ARG A 125 -18.23 10.70 -8.26
N ALA A 126 -17.21 10.21 -8.99
CA ALA A 126 -17.21 8.84 -9.51
C ALA A 126 -17.20 7.81 -8.38
N ARG A 127 -16.41 8.02 -7.32
CA ARG A 127 -16.40 7.15 -6.12
C ARG A 127 -17.73 7.16 -5.36
N ALA A 128 -18.45 8.28 -5.38
CA ALA A 128 -19.80 8.38 -4.85
C ALA A 128 -20.88 7.83 -5.82
N HIS A 129 -20.49 7.22 -6.94
CA HIS A 129 -21.38 6.76 -8.01
C HIS A 129 -22.37 7.82 -8.50
N ALA A 130 -21.99 9.10 -8.44
CA ALA A 130 -22.79 10.20 -8.96
C ALA A 130 -22.79 10.17 -10.50
N PRO A 131 -23.78 10.81 -11.17
CA PRO A 131 -23.80 10.89 -12.63
C PRO A 131 -22.47 11.40 -13.20
N ARG A 132 -21.94 10.66 -14.19
CA ARG A 132 -20.63 10.89 -14.81
C ARG A 132 -20.51 12.27 -15.46
N MET A 133 -21.57 12.69 -16.16
CA MET A 133 -21.63 13.97 -16.86
C MET A 133 -22.49 14.96 -16.08
N VAL A 134 -22.06 16.21 -16.01
CA VAL A 134 -22.67 17.27 -15.20
C VAL A 134 -22.75 18.52 -16.03
N ASP A 135 -23.91 19.18 -16.06
CA ASP A 135 -24.04 20.49 -16.68
C ASP A 135 -23.15 21.52 -15.93
N PHE A 136 -22.44 22.36 -16.68
CA PHE A 136 -21.47 23.28 -16.08
C PHE A 136 -22.10 24.22 -15.03
N SER A 137 -23.33 24.67 -15.26
CA SER A 137 -24.09 25.50 -14.32
C SER A 137 -24.20 24.88 -12.93
N ASP A 138 -24.33 23.56 -12.86
CA ASP A 138 -24.61 22.83 -11.63
C ASP A 138 -23.32 22.58 -10.84
N ALA A 139 -22.18 22.50 -11.55
CA ALA A 139 -20.85 22.35 -10.95
C ALA A 139 -20.17 23.68 -10.63
N ARG A 140 -20.61 24.79 -11.24
CA ARG A 140 -19.86 26.05 -11.26
C ARG A 140 -19.55 26.61 -9.87
N ASP A 141 -20.56 26.73 -9.01
CA ASP A 141 -20.39 27.39 -7.72
C ASP A 141 -19.56 26.52 -6.76
N GLU A 142 -19.77 25.20 -6.76
CA GLU A 142 -18.95 24.26 -6.01
C GLU A 142 -17.48 24.30 -6.46
N LEU A 143 -17.22 24.23 -7.77
CA LEU A 143 -15.86 24.27 -8.31
C LEU A 143 -15.17 25.61 -8.04
N ARG A 144 -15.89 26.73 -8.08
CA ARG A 144 -15.33 28.04 -7.70
C ARG A 144 -14.79 27.99 -6.28
N ASP A 145 -15.55 27.41 -5.35
CA ASP A 145 -15.20 27.36 -3.94
C ASP A 145 -14.04 26.38 -3.67
N LEU A 146 -13.95 25.28 -4.44
CA LEU A 146 -12.83 24.33 -4.38
C LEU A 146 -11.54 24.89 -5.00
N LEU A 147 -11.65 25.72 -6.04
CA LEU A 147 -10.51 26.31 -6.74
C LEU A 147 -9.93 27.54 -6.04
N ALA A 148 -10.75 28.30 -5.31
CA ALA A 148 -10.35 29.58 -4.69
C ALA A 148 -9.08 29.50 -3.82
N PRO A 149 -8.87 28.46 -2.97
CA PRO A 149 -7.64 28.33 -2.17
C PRO A 149 -6.35 28.19 -2.99
N PHE A 150 -6.45 27.81 -4.27
CA PHE A 150 -5.33 27.60 -5.17
C PHE A 150 -5.06 28.79 -6.10
N ALA A 151 -5.76 29.91 -5.90
CA ALA A 151 -5.63 31.09 -6.76
C ALA A 151 -4.19 31.60 -6.81
N ILE A 152 -3.61 31.60 -8.01
CA ILE A 152 -2.25 32.13 -8.25
C ILE A 152 -2.24 33.65 -8.54
N ALA A 153 -3.43 34.25 -8.66
CA ALA A 153 -3.65 35.67 -8.89
C ALA A 153 -4.60 36.25 -7.83
N LYS A 154 -4.80 37.58 -7.86
CA LYS A 154 -5.67 38.27 -6.88
C LYS A 154 -7.14 37.84 -6.94
N THR A 155 -7.58 37.33 -8.08
CA THR A 155 -8.95 36.86 -8.31
C THR A 155 -8.97 35.34 -8.34
N ALA A 156 -10.01 34.74 -7.77
CA ALA A 156 -10.28 33.32 -7.91
C ALA A 156 -10.40 32.95 -9.41
N PRO A 157 -9.91 31.77 -9.81
CA PRO A 157 -10.01 31.32 -11.21
C PRO A 157 -11.48 31.07 -11.60
N ASP A 158 -11.83 31.34 -12.85
CA ASP A 158 -13.11 30.94 -13.42
C ASP A 158 -13.10 29.42 -13.65
N PRO A 159 -14.03 28.64 -13.05
CA PRO A 159 -14.10 27.18 -13.26
C PRO A 159 -14.27 26.76 -14.72
N ALA A 160 -14.80 27.63 -15.59
CA ALA A 160 -14.95 27.34 -17.01
C ALA A 160 -13.58 27.15 -17.70
N MET A 161 -12.52 27.74 -17.17
CA MET A 161 -11.16 27.61 -17.70
C MET A 161 -10.63 26.17 -17.63
N PRO A 162 -10.42 25.58 -16.43
CA PRO A 162 -9.93 24.21 -16.34
C PRO A 162 -10.91 23.21 -16.98
N TRP A 163 -12.21 23.47 -16.93
CA TRP A 163 -13.25 22.65 -17.56
C TRP A 163 -13.09 22.57 -19.08
N ALA A 164 -12.87 23.71 -19.75
CA ALA A 164 -12.61 23.74 -21.19
C ALA A 164 -11.22 23.18 -21.53
N ALA A 165 -10.19 23.53 -20.75
CA ALA A 165 -8.80 23.13 -20.99
C ALA A 165 -8.62 21.60 -20.91
N LEU A 166 -9.36 20.92 -20.03
CA LEU A 166 -9.34 19.47 -19.88
C LEU A 166 -9.81 18.72 -21.14
N ARG A 167 -10.48 19.34 -22.11
CA ARG A 167 -10.90 18.67 -23.36
C ARG A 167 -9.75 18.02 -24.15
N LYS A 168 -8.52 18.49 -23.93
CA LYS A 168 -7.31 17.96 -24.58
C LYS A 168 -6.77 16.71 -23.86
N SER A 169 -7.30 16.42 -22.68
CA SER A 169 -6.94 15.27 -21.87
C SER A 169 -7.84 14.08 -22.22
N PRO A 170 -7.28 12.86 -22.33
CA PRO A 170 -8.09 11.64 -22.42
C PRO A 170 -8.88 11.33 -21.13
N TRP A 171 -8.61 12.06 -20.04
CA TRP A 171 -9.33 11.91 -18.77
C TRP A 171 -10.70 12.60 -18.75
N TRP A 172 -11.00 13.47 -19.72
CA TRP A 172 -12.16 14.35 -19.65
C TRP A 172 -12.97 14.31 -20.93
N GLU A 173 -14.30 14.26 -20.76
CA GLU A 173 -15.25 14.35 -21.85
C GLU A 173 -16.10 15.62 -21.70
N LEU A 174 -16.43 16.23 -22.83
CA LEU A 174 -17.44 17.29 -22.92
C LEU A 174 -18.67 16.73 -23.63
N GLY A 175 -19.85 17.11 -23.18
CA GLY A 175 -21.13 16.67 -23.73
C GLY A 175 -21.33 17.14 -25.17
N THR A 176 -22.32 16.55 -25.85
CA THR A 176 -22.60 16.71 -27.29
C THR A 176 -22.81 18.15 -27.77
N ARG A 177 -23.14 19.08 -26.87
CA ARG A 177 -23.20 20.53 -27.15
C ARG A 177 -21.82 21.13 -27.50
N ALA A 178 -20.73 20.38 -27.32
CA ALA A 178 -19.36 20.73 -27.67
C ALA A 178 -18.98 20.35 -29.12
N SER A 179 -19.87 20.55 -30.09
CA SER A 179 -19.66 20.12 -31.49
C SER A 179 -18.54 20.87 -32.24
N SER A 180 -18.03 21.96 -31.70
CA SER A 180 -16.92 22.74 -32.27
C SER A 180 -15.56 22.09 -31.99
N ALA A 181 -14.67 22.12 -33.00
CA ALA A 181 -13.28 21.68 -32.85
C ALA A 181 -12.49 22.50 -31.79
N VAL A 182 -12.95 23.70 -31.48
CA VAL A 182 -12.42 24.55 -30.42
C VAL A 182 -13.56 24.91 -29.47
N VAL A 183 -13.43 24.55 -28.20
CA VAL A 183 -14.36 24.93 -27.13
C VAL A 183 -13.63 25.89 -26.20
N THR A 184 -14.16 27.09 -26.06
CA THR A 184 -13.63 28.11 -25.14
C THR A 184 -14.40 28.11 -23.82
N GLU A 185 -13.84 28.76 -22.80
CA GLU A 185 -14.51 28.99 -21.52
C GLU A 185 -15.84 29.74 -21.69
N THR A 186 -15.88 30.67 -22.64
CA THR A 186 -17.09 31.40 -23.03
C THR A 186 -18.14 30.45 -23.60
N ASP A 187 -17.75 29.47 -24.42
CA ASP A 187 -18.67 28.47 -24.96
C ASP A 187 -19.19 27.54 -23.86
N VAL A 188 -18.34 27.10 -22.93
CA VAL A 188 -18.73 26.28 -21.77
C VAL A 188 -19.85 26.97 -21.00
N LYS A 189 -19.67 28.25 -20.68
CA LYS A 189 -20.68 29.07 -19.97
C LYS A 189 -21.94 29.29 -20.80
N ARG A 190 -21.78 29.75 -22.05
CA ARG A 190 -22.90 30.15 -22.92
C ARG A 190 -23.81 28.99 -23.31
N LEU A 191 -23.23 27.81 -23.56
CA LEU A 191 -23.96 26.62 -24.02
C LEU A 191 -24.29 25.64 -22.89
N ASN A 192 -23.90 25.97 -21.65
CA ASN A 192 -23.98 25.08 -20.49
C ASN A 192 -23.43 23.67 -20.82
N ILE A 193 -22.18 23.62 -21.26
CA ILE A 193 -21.60 22.37 -21.79
C ILE A 193 -21.33 21.41 -20.63
N ALA A 194 -22.03 20.28 -20.64
CA ALA A 194 -21.78 19.21 -19.69
C ALA A 194 -20.34 18.69 -19.78
N GLY A 195 -19.80 18.22 -18.67
CA GLY A 195 -18.45 17.68 -18.59
C GLY A 195 -18.30 16.70 -17.44
N GLY A 196 -17.25 15.88 -17.53
CA GLY A 196 -16.93 14.88 -16.52
C GLY A 196 -15.76 14.01 -16.94
N LEU A 197 -15.43 13.03 -16.11
CA LEU A 197 -14.44 12.01 -16.47
C LEU A 197 -14.87 11.29 -17.75
N SER A 198 -13.89 10.92 -18.58
CA SER A 198 -14.14 10.01 -19.68
C SER A 198 -14.72 8.69 -19.17
N GLU A 199 -15.46 7.99 -20.02
CA GLU A 199 -16.14 6.76 -19.59
C GLU A 199 -15.16 5.75 -18.97
N GLU A 200 -13.99 5.57 -19.57
CA GLU A 200 -12.94 4.70 -19.04
C GLU A 200 -12.44 5.17 -17.67
N MET A 201 -12.14 6.46 -17.51
CA MET A 201 -11.60 6.96 -16.23
C MET A 201 -12.65 6.99 -15.12
N TYR A 202 -13.93 7.21 -15.47
CA TYR A 202 -15.02 7.16 -14.51
C TYR A 202 -15.14 5.78 -13.87
N TRP A 203 -15.28 4.72 -14.68
CA TRP A 203 -15.45 3.37 -14.15
C TRP A 203 -14.20 2.86 -13.45
N ARG A 204 -13.00 3.16 -13.97
CA ARG A 204 -11.75 2.83 -13.28
C ARG A 204 -11.65 3.51 -11.92
N THR A 205 -12.08 4.76 -11.81
CA THR A 205 -12.04 5.49 -10.53
C THR A 205 -13.11 4.99 -9.56
N ALA A 206 -14.31 4.67 -10.06
CA ALA A 206 -15.42 4.22 -9.24
C ALA A 206 -15.21 2.79 -8.70
N GLU A 207 -14.61 1.90 -9.48
CA GLU A 207 -14.57 0.46 -9.20
C GLU A 207 -13.19 -0.07 -8.80
N ASN A 208 -12.12 0.69 -8.99
CA ASN A 208 -10.75 0.27 -8.69
C ASN A 208 -10.08 1.23 -7.71
N GLU A 209 -10.12 0.89 -6.42
CA GLU A 209 -9.56 1.71 -5.34
C GLU A 209 -8.04 1.90 -5.46
N THR A 210 -7.31 0.89 -5.93
CA THR A 210 -5.86 1.00 -6.19
C THR A 210 -5.57 2.03 -7.27
N PHE A 211 -6.32 2.01 -8.38
CA PHE A 211 -6.18 2.99 -9.45
C PHE A 211 -6.58 4.40 -8.98
N ALA A 212 -7.71 4.53 -8.27
CA ALA A 212 -8.19 5.81 -7.77
C ALA A 212 -7.15 6.43 -6.80
N SER A 213 -6.64 5.64 -5.86
CA SER A 213 -5.59 6.07 -4.91
C SER A 213 -4.31 6.47 -5.63
N ALA A 214 -3.86 5.65 -6.58
CA ALA A 214 -2.70 5.95 -7.42
C ALA A 214 -2.86 7.26 -8.22
N ALA A 215 -4.06 7.53 -8.76
CA ALA A 215 -4.37 8.77 -9.45
C ALA A 215 -4.38 9.98 -8.50
N VAL A 216 -4.94 9.84 -7.30
CA VAL A 216 -4.88 10.88 -6.25
C VAL A 216 -3.42 11.18 -5.87
N ASP A 217 -2.59 10.16 -5.69
CA ASP A 217 -1.16 10.32 -5.36
C ASP A 217 -0.39 11.06 -6.47
N VAL A 218 -0.64 10.70 -7.73
CA VAL A 218 -0.02 11.38 -8.89
C VAL A 218 -0.46 12.83 -8.95
N ILE A 219 -1.75 13.11 -8.78
CA ILE A 219 -2.27 14.47 -8.77
C ILE A 219 -1.67 15.26 -7.59
N GLY A 220 -1.57 14.66 -6.41
CA GLY A 220 -0.98 15.30 -5.24
C GLY A 220 0.47 15.69 -5.45
N GLU A 221 1.25 14.79 -6.07
CA GLU A 221 2.63 15.10 -6.46
C GLU A 221 2.72 16.26 -7.48
N LEU A 222 1.77 16.33 -8.43
CA LEU A 222 1.72 17.40 -9.44
C LEU A 222 1.26 18.75 -8.88
N ILE A 223 0.42 18.75 -7.84
CA ILE A 223 0.00 19.96 -7.13
C ILE A 223 1.11 20.43 -6.17
N GLY A 224 1.80 19.51 -5.50
CA GLY A 224 2.87 19.81 -4.55
C GLY A 224 2.39 19.94 -3.10
N THR A 225 3.23 20.55 -2.23
CA THR A 225 3.03 20.61 -0.78
C THR A 225 2.12 21.75 -0.30
N GLU A 226 1.13 22.14 -1.10
CA GLU A 226 0.19 23.22 -0.77
C GLU A 226 -0.73 22.80 0.39
N PRO A 227 -0.82 23.56 1.51
CA PRO A 227 -1.72 23.24 2.62
C PRO A 227 -3.19 23.11 2.20
N ALA A 228 -3.57 23.84 1.14
CA ALA A 228 -4.90 23.77 0.53
C ALA A 228 -5.24 22.38 -0.04
N TYR A 229 -4.23 21.59 -0.44
CA TYR A 229 -4.43 20.26 -1.00
C TYR A 229 -5.01 19.28 0.02
N VAL A 230 -4.49 19.26 1.26
CA VAL A 230 -5.01 18.38 2.32
C VAL A 230 -6.47 18.72 2.64
N GLN A 231 -6.80 20.01 2.72
CA GLN A 231 -8.18 20.46 2.95
C GLN A 231 -9.11 20.12 1.78
N LEU A 232 -8.60 20.17 0.55
CA LEU A 232 -9.34 19.76 -0.64
C LEU A 232 -9.72 18.28 -0.58
N LEU A 233 -8.77 17.39 -0.26
CA LEU A 233 -9.05 15.96 -0.16
C LEU A 233 -10.08 15.65 0.93
N GLN A 234 -9.99 16.30 2.09
CA GLN A 234 -10.97 16.19 3.17
C GLN A 234 -12.38 16.62 2.73
N LYS A 235 -12.49 17.76 2.02
CA LYS A 235 -13.79 18.23 1.49
C LYS A 235 -14.39 17.29 0.46
N LEU A 236 -13.55 16.61 -0.31
CA LEU A 236 -13.95 15.68 -1.36
C LEU A 236 -14.10 14.23 -0.89
N ASP A 237 -13.87 13.95 0.40
CA ASP A 237 -13.83 12.60 0.97
C ASP A 237 -12.92 11.64 0.18
N LEU A 238 -11.79 12.17 -0.29
CA LEU A 238 -10.74 11.42 -0.95
C LEU A 238 -9.64 11.07 0.05
N PRO A 239 -9.09 9.84 0.00
CA PRO A 239 -8.02 9.46 0.91
C PRO A 239 -6.79 10.36 0.69
N PRO A 240 -6.09 10.75 1.77
CA PRO A 240 -4.80 11.41 1.66
C PRO A 240 -3.78 10.49 0.97
N LYS A 241 -2.65 11.07 0.56
CA LYS A 241 -1.57 10.35 -0.15
C LYS A 241 -1.28 9.02 0.55
N SER A 242 -1.40 7.91 -0.17
CA SER A 242 -1.19 6.59 0.42
C SER A 242 0.27 6.49 0.88
N GLN A 243 0.51 6.37 2.19
CA GLN A 243 1.74 5.73 2.63
C GLN A 243 1.55 4.27 2.25
N ALA A 244 2.23 3.84 1.17
CA ALA A 244 2.11 2.53 0.55
C ALA A 244 1.65 1.44 1.53
N ALA A 245 0.34 1.19 1.56
CA ALA A 245 -0.22 -0.01 2.13
C ALA A 245 -0.03 -1.10 1.07
N VAL A 246 0.99 -1.94 1.29
CA VAL A 246 1.32 -3.08 0.43
C VAL A 246 0.19 -4.10 0.54
N THR A 247 -0.69 -4.15 -0.46
CA THR A 247 -1.64 -5.25 -0.64
C THR A 247 -0.89 -6.46 -1.17
N VAL A 248 -0.60 -7.44 -0.31
CA VAL A 248 -0.11 -8.76 -0.71
C VAL A 248 -1.30 -9.59 -1.19
N GLY A 249 -1.22 -10.08 -2.42
CA GLY A 249 -2.19 -11.02 -2.99
C GLY A 249 -2.24 -12.34 -2.21
N SER A 250 -3.46 -12.85 -2.02
CA SER A 250 -3.79 -13.99 -1.15
C SER A 250 -3.00 -15.27 -1.44
N PRO A 251 -2.49 -15.92 -0.38
CA PRO A 251 -2.48 -17.37 -0.21
C PRO A 251 -3.49 -17.76 0.88
N ASP A 252 -3.81 -19.06 0.96
CA ASP A 252 -4.80 -19.66 1.86
C ASP A 252 -4.74 -19.12 3.30
N GLY A 253 -5.89 -19.05 3.97
CA GLY A 253 -6.13 -18.26 5.19
C GLY A 253 -5.20 -18.52 6.39
N THR A 254 -4.41 -19.59 6.38
CA THR A 254 -3.35 -19.87 7.37
C THR A 254 -1.99 -19.25 7.00
N ASP A 255 -1.64 -19.17 5.71
CA ASP A 255 -0.39 -18.56 5.23
C ASP A 255 -0.44 -17.02 5.25
N ALA A 256 -1.65 -16.45 5.13
CA ALA A 256 -1.85 -15.00 5.21
C ALA A 256 -1.45 -14.43 6.58
N ILE A 257 -1.70 -15.16 7.66
CA ILE A 257 -1.39 -14.71 9.04
C ILE A 257 0.12 -14.75 9.29
N ALA A 258 0.79 -15.84 8.87
CA ALA A 258 2.24 -15.99 8.98
C ALA A 258 3.00 -14.98 8.09
N ALA A 259 2.42 -14.58 6.95
CA ALA A 259 2.96 -13.52 6.12
C ALA A 259 2.81 -12.13 6.75
N VAL A 260 1.72 -11.91 7.48
CA VAL A 260 1.41 -10.62 8.12
C VAL A 260 2.19 -10.42 9.43
N GLU A 261 2.49 -11.48 10.19
CA GLU A 261 3.42 -11.46 11.35
C GLU A 261 4.80 -10.87 11.00
N GLN A 262 5.22 -11.02 9.75
CA GLN A 262 6.52 -10.54 9.27
C GLN A 262 6.51 -9.06 8.86
N VAL A 263 5.34 -8.45 8.69
CA VAL A 263 5.17 -7.06 8.24
C VAL A 263 5.22 -6.08 9.42
N SER A 264 5.17 -6.57 10.65
CA SER A 264 4.75 -5.76 11.79
C SER A 264 5.78 -4.76 12.33
N GLU A 265 7.09 -4.75 12.00
CA GLU A 265 7.89 -3.53 12.24
C GLU A 265 9.15 -3.29 11.36
N PRO A 266 9.41 -2.01 10.99
CA PRO A 266 10.52 -1.55 10.17
C PRO A 266 11.73 -1.18 11.05
N ARG A 267 12.78 -2.02 11.06
CA ARG A 267 14.20 -1.65 11.30
C ARG A 267 15.05 -2.90 11.53
N ARG A 268 15.50 -3.53 10.44
CA ARG A 268 16.83 -4.17 10.34
C ARG A 268 17.06 -4.63 8.90
N ARG A 269 18.17 -4.18 8.32
CA ARG A 269 18.78 -4.78 7.13
C ARG A 269 19.03 -6.27 7.44
N PHE A 270 18.66 -7.19 6.55
CA PHE A 270 18.90 -8.64 6.62
C PHE A 270 18.04 -9.48 7.58
N SER A 271 16.79 -9.79 7.20
CA SER A 271 16.24 -11.11 7.54
C SER A 271 15.43 -11.69 6.39
N ARG A 272 15.97 -12.78 5.83
CA ARG A 272 15.29 -13.71 4.92
C ARG A 272 13.96 -14.13 5.54
N ARG A 273 12.93 -14.25 4.70
CA ARG A 273 11.60 -14.78 5.08
C ARG A 273 11.75 -16.11 5.83
N LEU A 274 11.16 -16.22 7.01
CA LEU A 274 11.13 -17.48 7.76
C LEU A 274 10.27 -18.50 7.01
N SER A 275 10.81 -19.70 6.84
CA SER A 275 10.08 -20.87 6.35
C SER A 275 9.05 -21.35 7.37
N ALA A 276 8.11 -22.18 6.93
CA ALA A 276 7.12 -22.79 7.83
C ALA A 276 7.79 -23.58 8.98
N ALA A 277 8.91 -24.26 8.71
CA ALA A 277 9.67 -24.97 9.74
C ALA A 277 10.32 -24.02 10.75
N GLU A 278 10.82 -22.86 10.31
CA GLU A 278 11.40 -21.84 11.18
C GLU A 278 10.33 -21.14 12.03
N ASN A 279 9.18 -20.79 11.45
CA ASN A 279 8.04 -20.23 12.19
C ASN A 279 7.55 -21.21 13.25
N LYS A 280 7.37 -22.48 12.87
CA LYS A 280 6.98 -23.54 13.80
C LYS A 280 7.96 -23.69 14.96
N ALA A 281 9.27 -23.67 14.70
CA ALA A 281 10.28 -23.76 15.75
C ALA A 281 10.18 -22.58 16.75
N ILE A 282 9.90 -21.36 16.26
CA ILE A 282 9.70 -20.17 17.09
C ILE A 282 8.44 -20.29 17.94
N GLU A 283 7.32 -20.72 17.34
CA GLU A 283 6.03 -20.91 17.99
C GLU A 283 6.13 -21.95 19.12
N GLU A 284 6.63 -23.15 18.82
CA GLU A 284 6.80 -24.22 19.79
C GLU A 284 7.69 -23.81 20.97
N HIS A 285 8.76 -23.05 20.69
CA HIS A 285 9.66 -22.55 21.72
C HIS A 285 9.00 -21.46 22.59
N ALA A 286 8.21 -20.57 22.00
CA ALA A 286 7.46 -19.54 22.73
C ALA A 286 6.39 -20.15 23.64
N VAL A 287 5.65 -21.14 23.14
CA VAL A 287 4.66 -21.90 23.93
C VAL A 287 5.33 -22.61 25.08
N ARG A 288 6.46 -23.30 24.83
CA ARG A 288 7.22 -23.99 25.87
C ARG A 288 7.69 -23.05 26.98
N LEU A 289 8.24 -21.89 26.66
CA LEU A 289 8.68 -20.90 27.67
C LEU A 289 7.51 -20.31 28.45
N THR A 290 6.39 -20.04 27.78
CA THR A 290 5.18 -19.56 28.44
C THR A 290 4.66 -20.59 29.43
N ARG A 291 4.52 -21.85 29.00
CA ARG A 291 4.08 -22.96 29.85
C ARG A 291 5.00 -23.13 31.06
N GLN A 292 6.31 -23.14 30.83
CA GLN A 292 7.30 -23.22 31.91
C GLN A 292 7.09 -22.11 32.95
N HIS A 293 6.92 -20.85 32.52
CA HIS A 293 6.67 -19.74 33.44
C HIS A 293 5.37 -19.91 34.24
N PHE A 294 4.29 -20.32 33.58
CA PHE A 294 3.00 -20.56 34.25
C PHE A 294 3.08 -21.70 35.27
N GLU A 295 3.81 -22.77 34.95
CA GLU A 295 3.97 -23.94 35.81
C GLU A 295 4.90 -23.66 37.00
N THR A 296 6.06 -23.03 36.77
CA THR A 296 7.09 -22.87 37.81
C THR A 296 6.90 -21.62 38.65
N GLU A 297 6.57 -20.48 38.03
CA GLU A 297 6.49 -19.19 38.72
C GLU A 297 5.06 -18.89 39.21
N LEU A 298 4.05 -19.24 38.42
CA LEU A 298 2.65 -18.89 38.71
C LEU A 298 1.86 -20.05 39.35
N GLY A 299 2.37 -21.28 39.28
CA GLY A 299 1.76 -22.48 39.88
C GLY A 299 0.47 -22.94 39.21
N TYR A 300 0.35 -22.77 37.89
CA TYR A 300 -0.72 -23.32 37.07
C TYR A 300 -0.33 -24.71 36.53
N LEU A 301 -1.32 -25.55 36.26
CA LEU A 301 -1.16 -26.68 35.35
C LEU A 301 -1.45 -26.21 33.93
N THR A 302 -0.60 -26.55 32.96
CA THR A 302 -0.77 -26.07 31.59
C THR A 302 -0.87 -27.19 30.55
N GLU A 303 -1.71 -26.97 29.55
CA GLU A 303 -1.84 -27.81 28.35
C GLU A 303 -1.64 -26.94 27.10
N ASP A 304 -0.89 -27.46 26.13
CA ASP A 304 -0.77 -26.88 24.79
C ASP A 304 -1.96 -27.34 23.94
N VAL A 305 -2.82 -26.39 23.58
CA VAL A 305 -4.09 -26.64 22.89
C VAL A 305 -4.18 -25.93 21.54
N GLY A 306 -3.12 -25.26 21.08
CA GLY A 306 -3.11 -24.44 19.86
C GLY A 306 -3.52 -25.20 18.58
N ALA A 307 -3.24 -26.50 18.52
CA ALA A 307 -3.67 -27.34 17.39
C ALA A 307 -5.18 -27.70 17.40
N THR A 308 -5.89 -27.51 18.51
CA THR A 308 -7.27 -28.00 18.70
C THR A 308 -8.25 -26.95 19.20
N LYS A 309 -7.76 -25.79 19.63
CA LYS A 309 -8.54 -24.66 20.18
C LYS A 309 -8.08 -23.36 19.52
N SER A 310 -8.84 -22.29 19.74
CA SER A 310 -8.57 -20.96 19.17
C SER A 310 -7.62 -20.09 20.03
N TYR A 311 -6.78 -20.72 20.84
CA TYR A 311 -5.76 -20.12 21.72
C TYR A 311 -4.70 -21.19 22.02
N ASP A 312 -3.52 -20.79 22.49
CA ASP A 312 -2.36 -21.69 22.53
C ASP A 312 -2.24 -22.48 23.84
N VAL A 313 -2.38 -21.81 24.99
CA VAL A 313 -2.15 -22.45 26.29
C VAL A 313 -3.40 -22.38 27.17
N HIS A 314 -3.82 -23.56 27.63
CA HIS A 314 -4.87 -23.73 28.63
C HIS A 314 -4.22 -23.87 30.01
N ALA A 315 -4.36 -22.85 30.85
CA ALA A 315 -3.76 -22.83 32.19
C ALA A 315 -4.85 -22.95 33.27
N THR A 316 -4.67 -23.87 34.22
CA THR A 316 -5.62 -24.13 35.30
C THR A 316 -4.97 -24.04 36.68
N LYS A 317 -5.64 -23.40 37.64
CA LYS A 317 -5.19 -23.31 39.04
C LYS A 317 -6.39 -23.39 39.98
N GLY A 318 -6.61 -24.56 40.56
CA GLY A 318 -7.83 -24.83 41.32
C GLY A 318 -9.07 -24.75 40.42
N ALA A 319 -9.95 -23.79 40.69
CA ALA A 319 -11.15 -23.53 39.87
C ALA A 319 -10.92 -22.48 38.77
N GLU A 320 -9.76 -21.80 38.77
CA GLU A 320 -9.43 -20.78 37.79
C GLU A 320 -8.95 -21.42 36.49
N VAL A 321 -9.47 -20.91 35.37
CA VAL A 321 -9.10 -21.34 34.02
C VAL A 321 -8.75 -20.10 33.23
N LEU A 322 -7.53 -20.05 32.71
CA LEU A 322 -7.03 -18.97 31.85
C LEU A 322 -6.79 -19.49 30.44
N LYS A 323 -7.23 -18.71 29.46
CA LYS A 323 -6.88 -18.90 28.05
C LYS A 323 -5.75 -17.95 27.70
N VAL A 324 -4.63 -18.49 27.27
CA VAL A 324 -3.41 -17.72 27.00
C VAL A 324 -3.10 -17.78 25.52
N GLU A 325 -2.97 -16.60 24.91
CA GLU A 325 -2.45 -16.42 23.56
C GLU A 325 -0.94 -16.21 23.64
N VAL A 326 -0.18 -16.92 22.82
CA VAL A 326 1.29 -16.92 22.83
C VAL A 326 1.83 -16.47 21.47
N LYS A 327 2.65 -15.42 21.47
CA LYS A 327 3.33 -14.93 20.26
C LYS A 327 4.84 -15.01 20.41
N GLY A 328 5.50 -15.71 19.50
CA GLY A 328 6.95 -15.82 19.44
C GLY A 328 7.54 -14.89 18.38
N THR A 329 8.62 -14.17 18.70
CA THR A 329 9.33 -13.35 17.71
C THR A 329 10.83 -13.29 17.95
N THR A 330 11.59 -13.21 16.85
CA THR A 330 13.05 -12.96 16.88
C THR A 330 13.40 -11.47 17.06
N THR A 331 12.39 -10.59 17.04
CA THR A 331 12.54 -9.14 17.19
C THR A 331 12.26 -8.68 18.63
N ASN A 332 12.26 -7.37 18.87
CA ASN A 332 12.01 -6.78 20.18
C ASN A 332 10.53 -6.80 20.64
N GLY A 333 9.61 -7.32 19.82
CA GLY A 333 8.20 -7.51 20.19
C GLY A 333 7.39 -6.22 20.35
N VAL A 334 7.71 -5.16 19.61
CA VAL A 334 6.93 -3.90 19.61
C VAL A 334 5.53 -4.12 19.01
N SER A 335 5.40 -5.07 18.09
CA SER A 335 4.13 -5.48 17.49
C SER A 335 4.09 -7.00 17.38
N VAL A 336 2.88 -7.53 17.48
CA VAL A 336 2.55 -8.95 17.26
C VAL A 336 1.26 -8.99 16.47
N VAL A 337 1.08 -10.04 15.67
CA VAL A 337 -0.13 -10.19 14.85
C VAL A 337 -1.08 -11.11 15.54
N LEU A 338 -2.35 -10.73 15.46
CA LEU A 338 -3.45 -11.49 16.02
C LEU A 338 -4.47 -11.76 14.92
N THR A 339 -5.06 -12.94 14.94
CA THR A 339 -6.19 -13.26 14.09
C THR A 339 -7.47 -12.66 14.66
N ARG A 340 -8.48 -12.47 13.79
CA ARG A 340 -9.81 -12.02 14.26
C ARG A 340 -10.35 -12.95 15.36
N ASN A 341 -10.17 -14.26 15.21
CA ASN A 341 -10.65 -15.24 16.16
C ASN A 341 -9.94 -15.13 17.51
N GLU A 342 -8.62 -14.90 17.52
CA GLU A 342 -7.84 -14.66 18.74
C GLU A 342 -8.33 -13.38 19.45
N VAL A 343 -8.47 -12.29 18.70
CA VAL A 343 -8.99 -11.02 19.25
C VAL A 343 -10.38 -11.22 19.86
N ASP A 344 -11.30 -11.84 19.13
CA ASP A 344 -12.68 -12.03 19.58
C ASP A 344 -12.77 -12.96 20.80
N LEU A 345 -11.99 -14.05 20.81
CA LEU A 345 -11.90 -14.95 21.95
C LEU A 345 -11.41 -14.21 23.21
N HIS A 346 -10.34 -13.41 23.08
CA HIS A 346 -9.72 -12.74 24.21
C HIS A 346 -10.54 -11.53 24.70
N ARG A 347 -11.33 -10.89 23.84
CA ARG A 347 -12.41 -9.97 24.25
C ARG A 347 -13.45 -10.68 25.11
N MET A 348 -13.92 -11.85 24.67
CA MET A 348 -15.00 -12.59 25.34
C MET A 348 -14.56 -13.24 26.66
N THR A 349 -13.28 -13.56 26.80
CA THR A 349 -12.77 -14.34 27.94
C THR A 349 -12.11 -13.49 29.01
N HIS A 350 -11.89 -12.20 28.75
CA HIS A 350 -11.46 -11.25 29.76
C HIS A 350 -12.43 -11.21 30.98
N PRO A 351 -11.92 -11.22 32.24
CA PRO A 351 -10.51 -11.11 32.62
C PRO A 351 -9.77 -12.45 32.73
N ASN A 352 -10.41 -13.58 32.42
CA ASN A 352 -9.81 -14.91 32.52
C ASN A 352 -8.97 -15.27 31.28
N ASN A 353 -8.06 -14.37 30.92
CA ASN A 353 -7.24 -14.46 29.73
C ASN A 353 -5.86 -13.82 29.93
N ALA A 354 -4.90 -14.18 29.09
CA ALA A 354 -3.58 -13.53 29.05
C ALA A 354 -3.03 -13.46 27.62
N LEU A 355 -2.11 -12.51 27.41
CA LEU A 355 -1.25 -12.44 26.24
C LEU A 355 0.20 -12.61 26.70
N ALA A 356 0.89 -13.61 26.14
CA ALA A 356 2.29 -13.90 26.36
C ALA A 356 3.07 -13.63 25.06
N VAL A 357 4.03 -12.70 25.10
CA VAL A 357 4.91 -12.41 23.97
C VAL A 357 6.34 -12.81 24.34
N VAL A 358 6.90 -13.79 23.64
CA VAL A 358 8.30 -14.20 23.79
C VAL A 358 9.12 -13.51 22.71
N ARG A 359 9.84 -12.45 23.11
CA ARG A 359 10.63 -11.60 22.20
C ARG A 359 12.11 -11.96 22.21
N ASN A 360 12.83 -11.52 21.19
CA ASN A 360 14.27 -11.71 20.99
C ASN A 360 14.68 -13.20 20.95
N ILE A 361 13.83 -14.07 20.40
CA ILE A 361 14.15 -15.48 20.18
C ILE A 361 15.31 -15.59 19.19
N VAL A 362 16.27 -16.47 19.50
CA VAL A 362 17.40 -16.78 18.62
C VAL A 362 17.07 -18.02 17.81
N LEU A 363 16.92 -17.84 16.50
CA LEU A 363 16.67 -18.92 15.55
C LEU A 363 17.98 -19.40 14.93
N ASN A 364 18.35 -20.63 15.23
CA ASN A 364 19.45 -21.34 14.60
C ASN A 364 18.91 -22.12 13.41
N ARG A 365 19.30 -21.70 12.20
CA ARG A 365 18.93 -22.35 10.96
C ARG A 365 19.86 -23.54 10.77
N ALA A 366 19.29 -24.73 10.64
CA ALA A 366 19.88 -25.98 10.19
C ALA A 366 21.17 -25.83 9.34
N GLY A 367 22.20 -26.63 9.61
CA GLY A 367 23.49 -26.59 8.91
C GLY A 367 23.39 -26.97 7.43
N ASP A 368 24.49 -26.82 6.69
CA ASP A 368 24.57 -26.98 5.22
C ASP A 368 24.21 -28.40 4.69
N GLU A 369 23.81 -29.34 5.56
CA GLU A 369 23.42 -30.70 5.18
C GLU A 369 21.89 -30.84 4.98
N PRO A 370 21.45 -31.57 3.93
CA PRO A 370 20.03 -31.84 3.72
C PRO A 370 19.44 -32.69 4.85
N GLY A 371 18.58 -32.10 5.68
CA GLY A 371 17.81 -32.81 6.71
C GLY A 371 17.85 -32.19 8.11
N ASP A 372 18.70 -31.19 8.34
CA ASP A 372 18.71 -30.48 9.62
C ASP A 372 17.42 -29.64 9.81
N GLU A 373 16.82 -29.69 11.00
CA GLU A 373 15.64 -28.89 11.36
C GLU A 373 16.05 -27.58 12.07
N PRO A 374 15.36 -26.45 11.82
CA PRO A 374 15.60 -25.20 12.55
C PRO A 374 15.33 -25.33 14.04
N VAL A 375 16.16 -24.70 14.88
CA VAL A 375 16.03 -24.74 16.34
C VAL A 375 15.93 -23.32 16.89
N ALA A 376 14.87 -23.03 17.65
CA ALA A 376 14.70 -21.77 18.37
C ALA A 376 15.17 -21.88 19.84
N THR A 377 15.87 -20.86 20.32
CA THR A 377 16.43 -20.80 21.68
C THR A 377 16.37 -19.39 22.26
N GLY A 378 16.64 -19.23 23.56
CA GLY A 378 16.67 -17.92 24.22
C GLY A 378 15.29 -17.25 24.31
N GLY A 379 15.24 -15.93 24.27
CA GLY A 379 14.00 -15.16 24.33
C GLY A 379 13.62 -14.68 25.74
N GLU A 380 12.85 -13.58 25.78
CA GLU A 380 12.34 -12.93 26.98
C GLU A 380 10.81 -12.93 26.94
N LEU A 381 10.17 -13.47 27.99
CA LEU A 381 8.71 -13.48 28.12
C LEU A 381 8.21 -12.15 28.67
N VAL A 382 7.31 -11.51 27.92
CA VAL A 382 6.49 -10.37 28.35
C VAL A 382 5.06 -10.87 28.52
N LEU A 383 4.53 -10.78 29.73
CA LEU A 383 3.19 -11.30 30.07
C LEU A 383 2.25 -10.15 30.46
N VAL A 384 1.07 -10.12 29.85
CA VAL A 384 -0.04 -9.25 30.26
C VAL A 384 -1.20 -10.13 30.72
N MET A 385 -1.57 -10.02 32.00
CA MET A 385 -2.59 -10.84 32.64
C MET A 385 -3.27 -10.07 33.79
N PRO A 386 -4.59 -9.79 33.74
CA PRO A 386 -5.49 -10.07 32.62
C PRO A 386 -5.17 -9.19 31.40
N TRP A 387 -5.39 -9.71 30.19
CA TRP A 387 -5.17 -8.93 28.98
C TRP A 387 -6.46 -8.32 28.45
N LYS A 388 -6.57 -7.00 28.57
CA LYS A 388 -7.64 -6.22 27.94
C LYS A 388 -7.18 -5.75 26.56
N VAL A 389 -7.88 -6.18 25.51
CA VAL A 389 -7.63 -5.74 24.14
C VAL A 389 -7.86 -4.23 24.03
N ASP A 390 -6.87 -3.50 23.52
CA ASP A 390 -6.96 -2.06 23.23
C ASP A 390 -7.35 -1.86 21.77
N GLU A 391 -8.59 -1.44 21.55
CA GLU A 391 -9.16 -1.20 20.21
C GLU A 391 -8.41 -0.12 19.43
N THR A 392 -7.77 0.83 20.12
CA THR A 392 -7.00 1.90 19.47
C THR A 392 -5.62 1.45 19.00
N ALA A 393 -5.15 0.31 19.52
CA ALA A 393 -3.89 -0.32 19.14
C ALA A 393 -4.06 -1.44 18.09
N LEU A 394 -5.30 -1.74 17.68
CA LEU A 394 -5.59 -2.72 16.63
C LEU A 394 -5.60 -2.07 15.25
N SER A 395 -4.79 -2.60 14.34
CA SER A 395 -4.85 -2.29 12.91
C SER A 395 -5.34 -3.53 12.16
N ALA A 396 -6.35 -3.39 11.30
CA ALA A 396 -6.82 -4.48 10.47
C ALA A 396 -5.82 -4.75 9.34
N ILE A 397 -5.24 -5.95 9.37
CA ILE A 397 -4.10 -6.35 8.53
C ILE A 397 -4.46 -7.41 7.48
N ALA A 398 -5.60 -8.09 7.66
CA ALA A 398 -6.12 -9.07 6.70
C ALA A 398 -7.66 -9.10 6.75
N TYR A 399 -8.29 -9.33 5.58
CA TYR A 399 -9.74 -9.48 5.44
C TYR A 399 -10.07 -10.76 4.66
N GLU A 400 -10.93 -11.61 5.23
CA GLU A 400 -11.53 -12.76 4.52
C GLU A 400 -12.83 -12.30 3.86
N TYR A 401 -12.97 -12.54 2.54
CA TYR A 401 -14.21 -12.31 1.80
C TYR A 401 -14.86 -13.65 1.45
N ARG A 402 -16.06 -13.92 1.99
CA ARG A 402 -16.80 -15.16 1.72
C ARG A 402 -17.70 -15.00 0.50
N THR A 403 -17.39 -15.69 -0.58
CA THR A 403 -18.27 -15.82 -1.74
C THR A 403 -19.26 -16.96 -1.48
N GLY A 404 -20.53 -16.64 -1.26
CA GLY A 404 -21.58 -17.62 -0.99
C GLY A 404 -22.14 -18.32 -2.24
N PHE A 405 -21.30 -18.61 -3.24
CA PHE A 405 -21.66 -19.37 -4.44
C PHE A 405 -20.71 -20.54 -4.66
#